data_AF-A0A2V9HXA0-F1
#
_entry.id   AF-A0A2V9HXA0-F1
#
_cell.length_a   1.000
_cell.length_b   1.000
_cell.length_c   1.000
_cell.angle_alpha   90.00
_cell.angle_beta   90.00
_cell.angle_gamma   90.00
#
_symmetry.space_group_name_H-M   'P 1'
#
loop_
_entity.id
_entity.type
_entity.pdbx_description
1 polymer ?
#
loop_
_entity_poly.entity_id
_entity_poly.type
_entity_poly.pdbx_seq_one_letter_code
_entity_poly.pdbx_strand_id
1 'polypeptide(L)'
;MGETGEVLREIVIGVLSSQGVTVTPKLADETRKTSTYILQKGDYIEEQAFGPLVGRRMLHYLYRKFSVPIHLFFHPELIPATPAVAKPSIVMSTPKPKTA
;
A
#
# COMPACT_ATOMS: atom_id res chain seq x y z
N MET A 1 0.01 1.97 -22.22
CA MET A 1 1.25 2.41 -21.56
C MET A 1 1.47 3.86 -21.96
N GLY A 2 1.47 4.81 -21.01
CA GLY A 2 1.84 6.19 -21.33
C GLY A 2 3.34 6.26 -21.63
N GLU A 3 3.71 6.93 -22.72
CA GLU A 3 5.07 7.00 -23.26
C GLU A 3 6.11 7.62 -22.28
N THR A 4 5.67 8.17 -21.14
CA THR A 4 6.46 8.93 -20.16
C THR A 4 6.90 8.16 -18.90
N GLY A 5 6.52 6.88 -18.74
CA GLY A 5 6.90 6.10 -17.54
C GLY A 5 6.23 6.60 -16.25
N GLU A 6 5.05 7.18 -16.39
CA GLU A 6 4.18 7.63 -15.31
C GLU A 6 3.16 6.52 -14.95
N VAL A 7 2.80 6.45 -13.66
CA VAL A 7 1.90 5.44 -13.13
C VAL A 7 0.72 6.13 -12.44
N LEU A 8 -0.48 5.58 -12.60
CA LEU A 8 -1.67 6.09 -11.92
C LEU A 8 -1.47 6.03 -10.40
N ARG A 9 -1.88 7.09 -9.71
CA ARG A 9 -1.81 7.17 -8.24
C ARG A 9 -2.41 5.96 -7.54
N GLU A 10 -3.54 5.46 -8.02
CA GLU A 10 -4.24 4.31 -7.45
C GLU A 10 -3.38 3.04 -7.50
N ILE A 11 -2.64 2.83 -8.60
CA ILE A 11 -1.70 1.72 -8.73
C ILE A 11 -0.57 1.89 -7.71
N VAL A 12 -0.01 3.09 -7.58
CA VAL A 12 1.05 3.37 -6.59
C VAL A 12 0.58 3.07 -5.18
N ILE A 13 -0.62 3.51 -4.80
CA ILE A 13 -1.20 3.25 -3.47
C ILE A 13 -1.42 1.75 -3.25
N GLY A 14 -1.95 1.04 -4.25
CA GLY A 14 -2.16 -0.41 -4.19
C GLY A 14 -0.87 -1.18 -4.01
N VAL A 15 0.17 -0.82 -4.76
CA VAL A 15 1.50 -1.44 -4.67
C VAL A 15 2.11 -1.17 -3.29
N LEU A 16 2.11 0.08 -2.82
CA LEU A 16 2.62 0.43 -1.49
C LEU A 16 1.92 -0.39 -0.39
N SER A 17 0.58 -0.42 -0.43
CA SER A 17 -0.24 -1.19 0.52
C SER A 17 0.09 -2.69 0.50
N SER A 18 0.26 -3.27 -0.69
CA SER A 18 0.62 -4.69 -0.84
C SER A 18 1.99 -5.04 -0.24
N GLN A 19 2.90 -4.07 -0.17
CA GLN A 19 4.26 -4.23 0.36
C GLN A 19 4.36 -3.83 1.84
N GLY A 20 3.22 -3.74 2.53
CA GLY A 20 3.13 -3.44 3.95
C GLY A 20 3.36 -1.98 4.32
N VAL A 21 3.19 -1.04 3.37
CA VAL A 21 3.13 0.39 3.66
C VAL A 21 1.69 0.77 3.95
N THR A 22 1.41 1.26 5.16
CA THR A 22 0.10 1.85 5.47
C THR A 22 -0.01 3.20 4.76
N VAL A 23 -1.05 3.37 3.95
CA VAL A 23 -1.32 4.60 3.20
C VAL A 23 -2.60 5.23 3.72
N THR A 24 -2.50 6.37 4.40
CA THR A 24 -3.66 7.08 4.98
C THR A 24 -3.89 8.39 4.23
N PRO A 25 -5.07 8.61 3.61
CA PRO A 25 -5.38 9.89 2.99
C PRO A 25 -5.54 10.98 4.07
N LYS A 26 -4.88 12.13 3.88
CA LYS A 26 -4.91 13.26 4.84
C LYS A 26 -5.75 14.43 4.33
N LEU A 27 -5.55 14.84 3.09
CA LEU A 27 -6.28 15.95 2.48
C LEU A 27 -6.34 15.76 0.96
N ALA A 28 -7.52 15.89 0.38
CA ALA A 28 -7.68 16.02 -1.06
C ALA A 28 -7.72 17.51 -1.39
N ASP A 29 -6.70 18.02 -2.08
CA ASP A 29 -6.77 19.35 -2.66
C ASP A 29 -7.48 19.24 -4.01
N GLU A 30 -8.80 19.45 -4.00
CA GLU A 30 -9.65 19.40 -5.20
C GLU A 30 -9.22 20.42 -6.26
N THR A 31 -8.56 21.51 -5.88
CA THR A 31 -8.14 22.55 -6.82
C THR A 31 -6.91 22.15 -7.65
N ARG A 32 -6.04 21.30 -7.11
CA ARG A 32 -4.77 20.88 -7.77
C ARG A 32 -4.76 19.43 -8.25
N LYS A 33 -5.84 18.67 -8.03
CA LYS A 33 -5.93 17.22 -8.28
C LYS A 33 -4.83 16.42 -7.58
N THR A 34 -4.14 17.02 -6.61
CA THR A 34 -3.12 16.40 -5.78
C THR A 34 -3.75 16.01 -4.46
N SER A 35 -3.53 14.76 -4.07
CA SER A 35 -4.00 14.25 -2.79
C SER A 35 -2.80 13.94 -1.92
N THR A 36 -2.87 14.36 -0.66
CA THR A 36 -1.80 14.15 0.31
C THR A 36 -2.09 12.89 1.12
N TYR A 37 -1.06 12.05 1.24
CA TYR A 37 -1.12 10.77 1.93
C TYR A 37 -0.03 10.72 3.00
N ILE A 38 -0.38 10.13 4.14
CA ILE A 38 0.58 9.72 5.16
C ILE A 38 0.99 8.28 4.82
N LEU A 39 2.28 8.07 4.60
CA LEU A 39 2.90 6.78 4.33
C LEU A 39 3.60 6.31 5.59
N GLN A 40 3.27 5.12 6.06
CA GLN A 40 3.88 4.52 7.25
C GLN A 40 4.37 3.10 6.99
N LYS A 41 5.60 2.79 7.43
CA LYS A 41 6.15 1.43 7.43
C LYS A 41 7.07 1.25 8.63
N GLY A 42 6.68 0.39 9.57
CA GLY A 42 7.34 0.30 10.87
C GLY A 42 7.25 1.63 11.63
N ASP A 43 8.38 2.10 12.15
CA ASP A 43 8.49 3.38 12.86
C ASP A 43 8.62 4.59 11.94
N TYR A 44 8.69 4.37 10.62
CA TYR A 44 8.80 5.45 9.65
C TYR A 44 7.42 5.99 9.26
N ILE A 45 7.23 7.31 9.37
CA ILE A 45 6.01 8.04 8.99
C ILE A 45 6.41 9.26 8.16
N GLU A 46 5.77 9.45 7.01
CA GLU A 46 6.02 10.60 6.12
C GLU A 46 4.75 11.06 5.42
N GLU A 47 4.66 12.35 5.12
CA GLU A 47 3.60 12.95 4.34
C GLU A 47 4.04 13.18 2.89
N GLN A 48 3.30 12.64 1.93
CA GLN A 48 3.61 12.73 0.51
C GLN A 48 2.38 13.12 -0.31
N ALA A 49 2.54 14.13 -1.15
CA ALA A 49 1.54 14.51 -2.13
C ALA A 49 1.71 13.70 -3.43
N PHE A 50 0.61 13.12 -3.91
CA PHE A 50 0.53 12.47 -5.21
C PHE A 50 -0.47 13.18 -6.12
N GLY A 51 0.02 13.58 -7.30
CA GLY A 51 -0.85 13.96 -8.42
C GLY A 51 -1.61 12.74 -8.98
N PRO A 52 -2.46 12.94 -10.01
CA PRO A 52 -3.18 11.84 -10.65
C PRO A 52 -2.24 10.82 -11.31
N LEU A 53 -1.13 11.33 -11.85
CA LEU A 53 -0.02 10.55 -12.39
C LEU A 53 1.22 10.77 -11.53
N VAL A 54 1.88 9.69 -11.18
CA VAL A 54 3.10 9.67 -10.37
C VAL A 54 4.27 9.36 -11.30
N GLY A 55 5.16 10.34 -11.43
CA GLY A 55 6.31 10.24 -12.33
C GLY A 55 7.44 9.36 -11.78
N ARG A 56 8.31 8.93 -12.69
CA ARG A 56 9.46 8.05 -12.42
C ARG A 56 10.33 8.49 -11.25
N ARG A 57 10.60 9.79 -11.09
CA ARG A 57 11.40 10.32 -9.96
C ARG A 57 10.78 9.96 -8.61
N MET A 58 9.45 10.07 -8.50
CA MET A 58 8.71 9.72 -7.28
C MET A 58 8.68 8.21 -7.08
N LEU A 59 8.51 7.42 -8.13
CA LEU A 59 8.56 5.95 -8.02
C LEU A 59 9.93 5.45 -7.54
N HIS A 60 11.02 6.04 -8.04
CA HIS A 60 12.39 5.75 -7.57
C HIS A 60 12.59 6.16 -6.10
N TYR A 61 12.00 7.28 -5.69
CA TYR A 61 12.00 7.70 -4.28
C TYR A 61 11.32 6.64 -3.40
N LEU A 62 10.11 6.23 -3.75
CA LEU A 62 9.35 5.22 -3.02
C LEU A 62 10.06 3.86 -2.96
N TYR A 63 10.69 3.44 -4.07
CA TYR A 63 11.52 2.23 -4.12
C TYR A 63 12.64 2.29 -3.08
N ARG A 64 13.43 3.37 -3.06
CA ARG A 64 14.55 3.52 -2.12
C ARG A 64 14.08 3.61 -0.68
N LYS A 65 12.94 4.26 -0.45
CA LYS A 65 12.48 4.60 0.88
C LYS A 65 11.77 3.45 1.58
N PHE A 66 10.90 2.75 0.85
CA PHE A 66 10.06 1.69 1.40
C PHE A 66 10.51 0.29 0.97
N SER A 67 11.64 0.19 0.25
CA SER A 67 12.18 -1.04 -0.33
C SER A 67 11.18 -1.77 -1.23
N VAL A 68 10.37 -1.01 -1.97
CA VAL A 68 9.31 -1.54 -2.84
C VAL A 68 9.85 -1.72 -4.26
N PRO A 69 9.93 -2.95 -4.80
CA PRO A 69 10.52 -3.20 -6.11
C PRO A 69 9.86 -2.35 -7.20
N ILE A 70 10.67 -1.58 -7.92
CA ILE A 70 10.15 -0.56 -8.84
C ILE A 70 9.29 -1.12 -9.98
N HIS A 71 9.59 -2.34 -10.43
CA HIS A 71 8.83 -3.00 -11.50
C HIS A 71 7.37 -3.28 -11.11
N LEU A 72 7.07 -3.44 -9.81
CA LEU A 72 5.69 -3.66 -9.34
C LEU A 72 4.79 -2.44 -9.58
N PHE A 73 5.34 -1.22 -9.64
CA PHE A 73 4.54 -0.05 -10.01
C PHE A 73 4.10 -0.07 -11.47
N PHE A 74 4.86 -0.72 -12.34
CA PHE A 74 4.53 -0.85 -13.77
C PHE A 74 3.78 -2.14 -14.10
N HIS A 75 3.94 -3.15 -13.23
CA HIS A 75 3.37 -4.48 -13.36
C HIS A 75 2.69 -4.91 -12.05
N PRO A 76 1.62 -4.22 -11.62
CA PRO A 76 0.92 -4.55 -10.37
C PRO A 76 0.30 -5.95 -10.37
N GLU A 77 0.06 -6.54 -11.55
CA GLU A 77 -0.39 -7.92 -11.72
C GLU A 77 0.60 -8.97 -11.21
N LEU A 78 1.88 -8.60 -11.06
CA LEU A 78 2.92 -9.49 -10.52
C LEU A 78 2.94 -9.50 -8.99
N ILE A 79 2.18 -8.63 -8.33
CA ILE A 79 2.05 -8.65 -6.89
C ILE A 79 1.36 -9.97 -6.52
N PRO A 80 2.03 -10.87 -5.79
CA PRO A 80 1.39 -12.11 -5.37
C PRO A 80 0.15 -11.73 -4.57
N ALA A 81 -1.02 -12.23 -4.98
CA ALA A 81 -2.24 -12.08 -4.22
C ALA A 81 -1.94 -12.59 -2.80
N THR A 82 -1.79 -11.68 -1.86
CA THR A 82 -1.56 -12.05 -0.47
C THR A 82 -2.72 -12.95 -0.09
N PRO A 83 -2.49 -14.18 0.42
CA PRO A 83 -3.59 -14.99 0.91
C PRO A 83 -4.27 -14.12 1.98
N ALA A 84 -5.54 -13.82 1.73
CA ALA A 84 -6.36 -13.03 2.65
C ALA A 84 -6.08 -13.56 4.05
N VAL A 85 -5.63 -12.66 4.93
CA VAL A 85 -5.33 -12.94 6.34
C VAL A 85 -6.33 -13.97 6.84
N ALA A 86 -5.85 -15.21 7.01
CA ALA A 86 -6.65 -16.25 7.61
C ALA A 86 -7.05 -15.68 8.96
N LYS A 87 -8.33 -15.31 9.10
CA LYS A 87 -8.91 -14.96 10.39
C LYS A 87 -8.39 -16.01 11.36
N PRO A 88 -7.77 -15.66 12.50
CA PRO A 88 -7.50 -16.65 13.51
C PRO A 88 -8.87 -17.23 13.87
N SER A 89 -9.14 -18.45 13.41
CA SER A 89 -10.24 -19.24 13.94
C SER A 89 -9.87 -19.46 15.39
N ILE A 90 -10.41 -18.61 16.27
CA ILE A 90 -10.44 -18.87 17.69
C ILE A 90 -11.27 -20.13 17.82
N VAL A 91 -10.60 -21.28 17.86
CA VAL A 91 -11.20 -22.53 18.30
C VAL A 91 -11.48 -22.30 19.77
N MET A 92 -12.71 -21.87 20.09
CA MET A 92 -13.21 -21.89 21.45
C MET A 92 -13.16 -23.33 21.93
N SER A 93 -12.13 -23.64 22.74
CA SER A 93 -12.06 -24.86 23.52
C SER A 93 -13.31 -24.98 24.36
N THR A 94 -14.20 -25.91 24.00
CA THR A 94 -15.35 -26.27 24.83
C THR A 94 -14.85 -26.89 26.15
N PRO A 95 -15.35 -26.47 27.32
CA PRO A 95 -14.94 -27.06 28.58
C PRO A 95 -15.49 -28.48 28.71
N LYS A 96 -14.62 -29.40 29.14
CA LYS A 96 -14.90 -30.82 29.41
C LYS A 96 -15.92 -30.93 30.56
N PRO A 97 -16.98 -31.75 30.45
CA PRO A 97 -17.92 -31.94 31.55
C PRO A 97 -17.24 -32.72 32.68
N LYS A 98 -17.32 -32.17 33.89
CA LYS A 98 -16.89 -32.80 35.14
C LYS A 98 -18.04 -33.67 35.63
N THR A 99 -17.92 -34.99 35.49
CA THR A 99 -18.87 -35.95 36.07
C THR A 99 -18.58 -36.09 37.57
N ALA A 100 -19.63 -36.03 38.37
CA ALA A 100 -19.63 -36.29 39.81
C ALA A 100 -19.58 -37.80 40.09
#